data_AF-A0A2E7ZLP5-F1
#
_entry.id   AF-A0A2E7ZLP5-F1
#
_cell.length_a   1.000
_cell.length_b   1.000
_cell.length_c   1.000
_cell.angle_alpha   90.00
_cell.angle_beta   90.00
_cell.angle_gamma   90.00
#
_symmetry.space_group_name_H-M   'P 1'
#
loop_
_entity.id
_entity.type
_entity.pdbx_description
1 polymer ?
#
loop_
_entity_poly.entity_id
_entity_poly.type
_entity_poly.pdbx_seq_one_letter_code
_entity_poly.pdbx_strand_id
1 'polypeptide(L)' 'MKKKNRGFLPIKTNWFDRLFIGTISYIALQLIWIRFIEQFASINFAIGIGILWMIYVILKG' A
#
# COMPACT_ATOMS: atom_id res chain seq x y z
N MET A 1 4.61 -24.21 -27.41
CA MET A 1 4.82 -22.74 -27.45
C MET A 1 4.54 -22.17 -26.06
N LYS A 2 5.52 -21.48 -25.45
CA LYS A 2 5.52 -21.05 -24.04
C LYS A 2 4.38 -20.06 -23.74
N LYS A 3 3.56 -20.37 -22.72
CA LYS A 3 2.51 -19.49 -22.19
C LYS A 3 3.18 -18.24 -21.60
N LYS A 4 2.93 -17.08 -22.22
CA LYS A 4 3.42 -15.78 -21.79
C LYS A 4 2.82 -15.47 -20.41
N ASN A 5 3.61 -15.62 -19.35
CA ASN A 5 3.23 -15.20 -18.00
C ASN A 5 3.03 -13.69 -17.99
N ARG A 6 1.78 -13.24 -18.17
CA ARG A 6 1.36 -11.84 -18.09
C ARG A 6 1.12 -11.45 -16.63
N GLY A 7 2.18 -11.47 -15.83
CA GLY A 7 2.18 -10.92 -14.47
C GLY A 7 3.38 -10.00 -14.31
N PHE A 8 3.21 -8.89 -13.61
CA PHE A 8 4.26 -7.88 -13.40
C PHE A 8 5.49 -8.45 -12.65
N LEU A 9 5.32 -9.56 -11.92
CA LEU A 9 6.41 -10.42 -11.45
C LEU A 9 6.05 -11.90 -11.70
N PRO A 10 6.91 -12.70 -12.36
CA PRO A 10 6.71 -14.13 -12.55
C PRO A 10 7.17 -14.90 -11.30
N ILE A 11 6.58 -14.57 -10.14
CA ILE A 11 6.79 -15.25 -8.86
C ILE A 11 5.42 -15.46 -8.23
N LYS A 12 5.22 -16.55 -7.46
CA LYS A 12 4.03 -16.71 -6.60
C LYS A 12 4.01 -15.57 -5.57
N THR A 13 3.45 -14.41 -5.92
CA THR A 13 3.18 -13.37 -4.93
C THR A 13 2.05 -13.89 -4.05
N ASN A 14 2.39 -14.33 -2.84
CA ASN A 14 1.41 -14.78 -1.87
C ASN A 14 0.51 -13.60 -1.47
N TRP A 15 -0.69 -13.87 -0.98
CA TRP A 15 -1.58 -12.82 -0.47
C TRP A 15 -0.90 -11.99 0.65
N PHE A 16 0.03 -12.63 1.38
CA PHE A 16 0.89 -11.99 2.37
C PHE A 16 1.87 -10.96 1.79
N ASP A 17 2.42 -11.20 0.61
CA ASP A 17 3.39 -10.30 -0.04
C ASP A 17 2.70 -8.99 -0.47
N ARG A 18 1.46 -9.11 -0.95
CA ARG A 18 0.57 -7.97 -1.28
C ARG A 18 0.20 -7.17 -0.03
N LEU A 19 -0.11 -7.87 1.07
CA LEU A 19 -0.39 -7.24 2.37
C LEU A 19 0.84 -6.52 2.93
N PHE A 20 2.02 -7.13 2.81
CA PHE A 20 3.27 -6.55 3.28
C PHE A 20 3.63 -5.27 2.52
N ILE A 21 3.55 -5.29 1.18
CA ILE A 21 3.81 -4.12 0.33
C ILE A 21 2.78 -3.01 0.61
N GLY A 22 1.49 -3.36 0.76
CA GLY A 22 0.46 -2.39 1.15
C GLY A 22 0.69 -1.77 2.51
N THR A 23 1.12 -2.57 3.49
CA THR A 23 1.39 -2.12 4.86
C THR A 23 2.61 -1.20 4.92
N ILE A 24 3.73 -1.57 4.29
CA ILE A 24 4.93 -0.73 4.26
C ILE A 24 4.66 0.58 3.53
N SER A 25 3.93 0.54 2.40
CA SER A 25 3.55 1.74 1.66
C SER A 25 2.69 2.69 2.51
N TYR A 26 1.73 2.14 3.27
CA TYR A 26 0.92 2.91 4.21
C TYR A 26 1.76 3.55 5.32
N ILE A 27 2.68 2.79 5.93
CA ILE A 27 3.56 3.31 6.99
C ILE A 27 4.44 4.43 6.43
N ALA A 28 5.02 4.27 5.25
CA ALA A 28 5.81 5.31 4.60
C ALA A 28 4.99 6.58 4.34
N LEU A 29 3.73 6.44 3.89
CA LEU A 29 2.82 7.55 3.67
C LEU A 29 2.46 8.27 4.98
N GLN A 30 2.20 7.53 6.07
CA GLN A 30 1.97 8.11 7.39
C GLN A 30 3.20 8.86 7.94
N LEU A 31 4.40 8.32 7.75
CA LEU A 31 5.63 8.98 8.19
C LEU A 31 5.85 10.30 7.44
N ILE A 32 5.58 10.32 6.13
CA ILE A 32 5.59 11.55 5.34
C ILE A 32 4.49 12.51 5.82
N TRP A 33 3.33 12.00 6.20
CA TRP A 33 2.23 12.80 6.71
C TRP A 33 2.56 13.51 8.02
N ILE A 34 3.07 12.78 9.02
CA ILE A 34 3.50 13.35 10.30
C ILE A 34 4.58 14.41 10.07
N ARG A 35 5.50 14.16 9.12
CA ARG A 35 6.61 15.07 8.82
C ARG A 35 6.15 16.37 8.14
N PHE A 36 5.21 16.31 7.21
CA PHE A 36 4.92 17.44 6.31
C PHE A 36 3.48 17.96 6.34
N ILE A 37 2.50 17.11 6.64
CA ILE A 37 1.07 17.41 6.48
C ILE A 37 0.35 17.56 7.83
N GLU A 38 0.99 17.18 8.94
CA GLU A 38 0.45 17.35 10.30
C GLU A 38 -0.02 18.78 10.60
N GLN A 39 0.66 19.80 10.06
CA GLN A 39 0.27 21.21 10.23
C GLN A 39 -1.02 21.60 9.48
N PHE A 40 -1.41 20.83 8.46
CA PHE A 40 -2.56 21.15 7.59
C PHE A 40 -3.77 20.23 7.85
N ALA A 41 -3.53 18.99 8.26
CA ALA A 41 -4.58 18.02 8.52
C ALA A 41 -4.21 17.12 9.69
N SER A 42 -5.13 17.03 10.65
CA SER A 42 -4.97 16.21 11.85
C SER A 42 -4.70 14.74 11.50
N ILE A 43 -3.88 14.08 12.31
CA ILE A 43 -3.42 12.69 12.09
C ILE A 43 -4.56 11.69 11.88
N ASN A 44 -5.74 11.97 12.44
CA ASN A 44 -6.94 11.16 12.27
C ASN A 44 -7.40 11.04 10.80
N PHE A 45 -7.22 12.09 10.00
CA PHE A 45 -7.51 12.06 8.56
C PHE A 45 -6.46 11.24 7.79
N ALA A 46 -5.19 11.31 8.20
CA ALA A 46 -4.10 10.52 7.63
C ALA A 46 -4.35 9.02 7.84
N ILE A 47 -4.77 8.65 9.05
CA ILE A 47 -5.11 7.28 9.43
C ILE A 47 -6.29 6.79 8.58
N GLY A 48 -7.37 7.58 8.48
CA GLY A 48 -8.54 7.21 7.68
C GLY A 48 -8.23 6.98 6.20
N ILE A 49 -7.50 7.92 5.57
CA ILE A 49 -7.14 7.83 4.15
C ILE A 49 -6.17 6.68 3.90
N GLY A 50 -5.19 6.49 4.77
CA GLY A 50 -4.21 5.46 4.52
C GLY A 50 -4.69 4.05 4.88
N ILE A 51 -5.66 3.87 5.78
CA ILE A 51 -6.37 2.58 5.92
C ILE A 51 -7.10 2.26 4.60
N LEU A 52 -7.79 3.25 4.02
CA LEU A 52 -8.46 3.10 2.72
C LEU A 52 -7.46 2.72 1.61
N TRP A 53 -6.30 3.37 1.61
CA TRP A 53 -5.19 3.10 0.68
C TRP A 53 -4.63 1.68 0.87
N MET A 54 -4.43 1.24 2.11
CA MET A 54 -3.92 -0.09 2.42
C MET A 54 -4.90 -1.16 1.93
N ILE A 55 -6.21 -0.99 2.19
CA ILE A 55 -7.27 -1.89 1.71
C ILE A 55 -7.27 -1.93 0.18
N TYR A 56 -7.13 -0.78 -0.49
CA TYR A 56 -7.08 -0.72 -1.95
C TYR A 56 -5.85 -1.46 -2.53
N VAL A 57 -4.68 -1.30 -1.93
CA VAL A 57 -3.45 -2.00 -2.36
C VAL A 57 -3.57 -3.52 -2.13
N ILE A 58 -4.21 -3.95 -1.05
CA ILE A 58 -4.45 -5.38 -0.76
C ILE A 58 -5.46 -6.00 -1.74
N LEU A 59 -6.54 -5.29 -2.06
CA LEU A 59 -7.62 -5.79 -2.93
C LEU A 59 -7.23 -5.80 -4.42
N LYS A 60 -6.41 -4.83 -4.85
CA LYS A 60 -6.06 -4.65 -6.28
C LYS A 60 -4.68 -5.19 -6.64
N GLY A 61 -3.82 -5.45 -5.64
CA GLY A 61 -2.52 -6.10 -5.78
C GLY A 61 -2.62 -7.58 -6.13
#